data_AF-A0AA97EY31-F1
#
_entry.id   AF-A0AA97EY31-F1
#
_cell.length_a   1.000
_cell.length_b   1.000
_cell.length_c   1.000
_cell.angle_alpha   90.00
_cell.angle_beta   90.00
_cell.angle_gamma   90.00
#
_symmetry.space_group_name_H-M   'P 1'
#
loop_
_entity.id
_entity.type
_entity.pdbx_description
1 polymer ?
#
loop_
_entity_poly.entity_id
_entity_poly.type
_entity_poly.pdbx_seq_one_letter_code
_entity_poly.pdbx_strand_id
1 'polypeptide(L)' 'MNNQILTEIEINRKIYFFQKAIEQYFENNTAQNSQAVEKAKRELVEFAMKVRL' A
#
# COMPACT_ATOMS: atom_id res chain seq x y z
N MET A 1 -23.87 2.15 4.28
CA MET A 1 -22.51 2.70 4.47
C MET A 1 -22.07 3.29 3.13
N ASN A 2 -21.60 4.54 3.09
CA ASN A 2 -21.31 5.23 1.84
C ASN A 2 -20.07 4.62 1.16
N ASN A 3 -20.17 4.21 -0.11
CA ASN A 3 -19.07 3.57 -0.86
C ASN A 3 -17.81 4.46 -0.95
N GLN A 4 -17.98 5.78 -0.87
CA GLN A 4 -16.86 6.72 -0.80
C GLN A 4 -16.04 6.56 0.49
N ILE A 5 -16.71 6.40 1.64
CA ILE A 5 -16.05 6.22 2.94
C ILE A 5 -15.27 4.90 2.96
N LEU A 6 -15.84 3.83 2.41
CA LEU A 6 -15.15 2.54 2.29
C LEU A 6 -13.91 2.63 1.40
N THR A 7 -14.01 3.38 0.31
CA THR A 7 -12.89 3.62 -0.62
C THR A 7 -11.75 4.38 0.07
N GLU A 8 -12.09 5.40 0.85
CA GLU A 8 -11.14 6.21 1.61
C GLU A 8 -10.47 5.43 2.75
N ILE A 9 -11.21 4.56 3.43
CA ILE A 9 -10.63 3.66 4.43
C ILE A 9 -9.61 2.72 3.78
N GLU A 10 -9.97 2.12 2.64
CA GLU A 10 -9.09 1.14 1.99
C GLU A 10 -7.86 1.80 1.35
N ILE A 11 -7.96 3.00 0.77
CA ILE A 11 -6.78 3.71 0.25
C ILE A 11 -5.80 4.06 1.37
N ASN A 12 -6.31 4.55 2.51
CA ASN A 12 -5.49 4.87 3.68
C ASN A 12 -4.80 3.64 4.26
N ARG A 13 -5.51 2.51 4.32
CA ARG A 13 -4.94 1.22 4.75
C ARG A 13 -3.79 0.78 3.86
N LYS A 14 -3.92 0.91 2.54
CA LYS A 14 -2.84 0.55 1.59
C LYS A 14 -1.64 1.49 1.67
N ILE A 15 -1.86 2.79 1.86
CA ILE A 15 -0.80 3.78 2.12
C ILE A 15 -0.02 3.39 3.39
N TYR A 16 -0.73 3.07 4.47
CA TYR A 16 -0.10 2.64 5.72
C TYR A 16 0.78 1.41 5.53
N PHE A 17 0.30 0.38 4.82
CA PHE A 17 1.10 -0.82 4.57
C PHE A 17 2.34 -0.55 3.71
N PHE A 18 2.23 0.33 2.71
CA PHE A 18 3.38 0.72 1.91
C PHE A 18 4.43 1.46 2.74
N GLN A 19 4.02 2.39 3.60
CA GLN A 19 4.91 3.08 4.53
C GLN A 19 5.60 2.11 5.49
N LYS A 20 4.87 1.16 6.08
CA LYS A 20 5.45 0.13 6.95
C LYS A 20 6.43 -0.79 6.23
N ALA A 21 6.16 -1.16 4.98
CA ALA A 21 7.11 -1.94 4.19
C ALA A 21 8.40 -1.16 3.93
N ILE A 22 8.30 0.15 3.66
CA ILE A 22 9.46 1.04 3.49
C ILE A 22 10.27 1.12 4.79
N GLU A 23 9.63 1.38 5.92
CA GLU A 23 10.29 1.42 7.24
C GLU A 23 11.07 0.12 7.50
N GLN A 24 10.43 -1.03 7.30
CA GLN A 24 11.06 -2.34 7.51
C GLN A 24 12.25 -2.59 6.57
N TYR A 25 12.17 -2.14 5.32
CA TYR A 25 13.26 -2.24 4.35
C TYR A 25 14.44 -1.33 4.71
N PHE A 26 14.17 -0.12 5.22
CA PHE A 26 15.21 0.78 5.73
C PHE A 26 15.89 0.23 6.98
N GLU A 27 15.14 -0.36 7.90
CA GLU A 27 15.68 -0.99 9.11
C GLU A 27 16.46 -2.27 8.81
N ASN A 28 16.00 -3.06 7.84
CA ASN A 28 16.61 -4.34 7.47
C ASN A 28 16.56 -4.57 5.97
N ASN A 29 17.63 -4.19 5.27
CA ASN A 29 17.72 -4.26 3.82
C ASN A 29 17.97 -5.70 3.35
N THR A 30 16.88 -6.47 3.23
CA THR A 30 16.88 -7.82 2.66
C THR A 30 16.09 -7.87 1.37
N ALA A 31 16.37 -8.89 0.54
CA ALA A 31 15.58 -9.16 -0.66
C ALA A 31 14.10 -9.36 -0.34
N GLN A 32 13.78 -10.01 0.80
CA GLN A 32 12.40 -10.20 1.25
C GLN A 32 11.71 -8.87 1.53
N ASN A 33 12.37 -7.94 2.24
CA ASN A 33 11.79 -6.63 2.53
C ASN A 33 11.69 -5.75 1.29
N SER A 34 12.64 -5.86 0.34
CA SER A 34 12.54 -5.21 -0.96
C SER A 34 11.31 -5.69 -1.75
N GLN A 35 11.06 -7.01 -1.78
CA GLN A 35 9.87 -7.58 -2.41
C GLN A 35 8.58 -7.15 -1.71
N ALA A 36 8.59 -7.02 -0.38
CA ALA A 36 7.44 -6.52 0.38
C ALA A 36 7.09 -5.06 0.00
N VAL A 37 8.09 -4.19 -0.16
CA VAL A 37 7.91 -2.80 -0.64
C VAL A 37 7.26 -2.79 -2.03
N GLU A 38 7.81 -3.55 -2.98
CA GLU A 38 7.28 -3.59 -4.35
C GLU A 38 5.87 -4.17 -4.42
N LYS A 39 5.57 -5.19 -3.59
CA LYS A 39 4.22 -5.74 -3.48
C LYS A 39 3.23 -4.69 -2.95
N ALA A 40 3.54 -4.04 -1.83
CA ALA A 40 2.66 -3.03 -1.24
C ALA A 40 2.45 -1.82 -2.16
N LYS A 41 3.50 -1.40 -2.87
CA LYS A 41 3.42 -0.37 -3.92
C LYS A 41 2.47 -0.76 -5.03
N ARG A 42 2.60 -1.98 -5.58
CA ARG A 42 1.74 -2.48 -6.65
C ARG A 42 0.28 -2.50 -6.21
N GLU A 43 -0.02 -3.05 -5.04
CA GLU A 43 -1.39 -3.11 -4.51
C GLU A 43 -2.01 -1.72 -4.31
N LEU A 44 -1.22 -0.75 -3.83
CA LEU A 44 -1.67 0.64 -3.69
C LEU A 44 -1.99 1.26 -5.05
N VAL A 45 -1.10 1.12 -6.04
CA VAL A 45 -1.28 1.67 -7.39
C VAL A 45 -2.47 1.04 -8.10
N GLU A 46 -2.58 -0.29 -8.06
CA GLU A 46 -3.70 -1.01 -8.68
C GLU A 46 -5.05 -0.58 -8.08
N PHE A 47 -5.12 -0.40 -6.76
CA PHE A 47 -6.33 0.09 -6.12
C PHE A 47 -6.62 1.55 -6.48
N ALA A 48 -5.61 2.42 -6.45
CA ALA A 48 -5.75 3.83 -6.82
C ALA A 48 -6.24 4.00 -8.27
N MET A 49 -5.81 3.14 -9.20
CA MET A 49 -6.30 3.12 -10.57
C MET A 49 -7.77 2.67 -10.66
N LYS A 50 -8.16 1.65 -9.87
CA LYS A 50 -9.54 1.13 -9.85
C LYS A 50 -10.57 2.14 -9.34
N VAL A 51 -10.16 3.03 -8.44
CA VAL A 51 -11.08 4.00 -7.80
C VAL A 51 -11.08 5.37 -8.48
N ARG A 52 -10.16 5.62 -9.42
CA ARG A 52 -10.11 6.84 -10.24
C ARG A 52 -10.87 6.74 -11.57
N LEU A 53 -11.30 5.53 -11.96
CA LEU A 53 -12.18 5.27 -13.11
C LEU A 53 -13.63 5.14 -12.64
#